data_AF-A0A935WL21-F1
#
_entry.id   AF-A0A935WL21-F1
#
_cell.length_a   1.000
_cell.length_b   1.000
_cell.length_c   1.000
_cell.angle_alpha   90.00
_cell.angle_beta   90.00
_cell.angle_gamma   90.00
#
_symmetry.space_group_name_H-M   'P 1'
#
loop_
_entity.id
_entity.type
_entity.pdbx_description
1 polymer ?
#
loop_
_entity_poly.entity_id
_entity_poly.type
_entity_poly.pdbx_seq_one_letter_code
_entity_poly.pdbx_strand_id
1 'polypeptide(L)'
;MAQRRLLSPVLVFLVMTAGGGVLGAGIGRLLRQGGGVLPRPEPGPLLAGLLVWVVAGIALHELGHPAGGLRAGFRFILYTVGPLRVAREARGIRVGLNRAINLAGGVVLMVPRTPDARPDGLASFIAGGPLASLAAALERD
;
A
#
# COMPACT_ATOMS: atom_id res chain seq x y z
N MET A 1 5.13 -34.24 -6.52
CA MET A 1 5.18 -32.76 -6.66
C MET A 1 5.94 -32.20 -5.47
N ALA A 2 7.15 -31.68 -5.69
CA ALA A 2 7.98 -31.15 -4.61
C ALA A 2 7.36 -29.84 -4.08
N GLN A 3 6.99 -29.85 -2.80
CA GLN A 3 6.52 -28.69 -2.06
C GLN A 3 7.68 -27.69 -1.98
N ARG A 4 7.74 -26.73 -2.93
CA ARG A 4 8.67 -25.60 -2.85
C ARG A 4 8.42 -24.92 -1.51
N ARG A 5 9.40 -25.00 -0.60
CA ARG A 5 9.40 -24.26 0.66
C ARG A 5 9.43 -22.78 0.31
N LEU A 6 8.27 -22.17 0.11
CA LEU A 6 8.14 -20.72 0.12
C LEU A 6 8.73 -20.28 1.47
N LEU A 7 9.73 -19.40 1.43
CA LEU A 7 10.22 -18.73 2.64
C LEU A 7 9.00 -18.14 3.35
N SER A 8 8.92 -18.31 4.67
CA SER A 8 7.78 -17.75 5.40
C SER A 8 7.71 -16.25 5.12
N PRO A 9 6.51 -15.65 4.98
CA PRO A 9 6.36 -14.21 4.77
C PRO A 9 7.14 -13.39 5.81
N VAL A 10 7.27 -13.92 7.03
CA VAL A 10 8.10 -13.36 8.11
C VAL A 10 9.58 -13.29 7.73
N LEU A 11 10.14 -14.37 7.16
CA LEU A 11 11.53 -14.40 6.75
C LEU A 11 11.82 -13.44 5.58
N VAL A 12 10.90 -13.36 4.61
CA VAL A 12 11.02 -12.38 3.51
C VAL A 12 11.01 -10.96 4.05
N PHE A 13 10.10 -10.64 4.98
CA PHE A 13 10.02 -9.34 5.62
C PHE A 13 11.30 -8.99 6.40
N LEU A 14 11.85 -9.94 7.17
CA LEU A 14 13.09 -9.74 7.93
C LEU A 14 14.28 -9.49 7.00
N VAL A 15 14.41 -10.26 5.91
CA VAL A 15 15.49 -10.08 4.92
C VAL A 15 15.38 -8.72 4.22
N MET A 16 14.19 -8.31 3.80
CA MET A 16 13.96 -7.01 3.16
C MET A 16 14.28 -5.86 4.12
N THR A 17 13.87 -5.97 5.39
CA THR A 17 14.14 -4.95 6.42
C THR A 17 15.63 -4.84 6.71
N ALA A 18 16.32 -5.96 6.90
CA ALA A 18 17.77 -5.98 7.11
C ALA A 18 18.53 -5.43 5.90
N GLY A 19 18.15 -5.85 4.69
CA GLY A 19 18.75 -5.38 3.44
C GLY A 19 18.57 -3.87 3.25
N GLY A 20 17.37 -3.34 3.45
CA GLY A 20 17.10 -1.91 3.42
C GLY A 20 17.90 -1.12 4.46
N GLY A 21 18.03 -1.66 5.68
CA GLY A 21 18.85 -1.06 6.74
C GLY A 21 20.34 -0.98 6.38
N VAL A 22 20.90 -2.05 5.81
CA VAL A 22 22.30 -2.08 5.35
C VAL A 22 22.52 -1.10 4.21
N LEU A 23 21.63 -1.08 3.21
CA LEU A 23 21.72 -0.18 2.07
C LEU A 23 21.63 1.29 2.50
N GLY A 24 20.66 1.62 3.36
CA GLY A 24 20.51 2.96 3.93
C GLY A 24 21.73 3.41 4.73
N ALA A 25 22.32 2.52 5.54
CA ALA A 25 23.57 2.81 6.25
C ALA A 25 24.75 3.05 5.30
N GLY A 26 24.83 2.29 4.19
CA GLY A 26 25.83 2.47 3.14
C GLY A 26 25.72 3.84 2.46
N ILE A 27 24.52 4.21 2.00
CA ILE A 27 24.24 5.52 1.41
C ILE A 27 24.58 6.65 2.39
N GLY A 28 24.17 6.51 3.66
CA GLY A 28 24.48 7.50 4.69
C GLY A 28 25.97 7.69 4.95
N ARG A 29 26.77 6.62 4.86
CA ARG A 29 28.24 6.70 4.98
C ARG A 29 28.86 7.40 3.78
N LEU A 30 28.42 7.08 2.56
CA LEU A 30 28.91 7.71 1.32
C LEU A 30 28.61 9.21 1.30
N LEU A 31 27.40 9.62 1.69
CA LEU A 31 27.02 11.03 1.78
C LEU A 31 27.86 11.81 2.82
N ARG A 32 28.20 11.19 3.96
CA ARG A 32 29.10 11.81 4.96
C ARG A 32 30.53 11.93 4.46
N GLN A 33 31.03 10.96 3.68
CA GLN A 33 32.37 11.00 3.10
C GLN A 33 32.50 12.08 2.01
N GLY A 34 31.42 12.40 1.31
CA GLY A 34 31.38 13.47 0.29
C GLY A 34 31.26 14.90 0.85
N GLY A 35 31.44 15.11 2.17
CA GLY A 35 31.30 16.44 2.79
C GLY A 35 29.84 16.89 2.99
N GLY A 36 28.87 15.97 2.83
CA GLY A 36 27.47 16.24 3.09
C GLY A 36 27.24 16.59 4.55
N VAL A 37 26.97 17.86 4.85
CA VAL A 37 26.51 18.34 6.16
C VAL A 37 25.01 18.08 6.26
N LEU A 38 24.62 16.80 6.22
CA LEU A 38 23.24 16.45 6.56
C LEU A 38 23.12 16.52 8.08
N PRO A 39 22.18 17.32 8.62
CA PRO A 39 21.86 17.29 10.04
C PRO A 39 21.62 15.84 10.46
N ARG A 40 22.14 15.44 11.62
CA ARG A 40 21.88 14.11 12.15
C ARG A 40 20.35 13.99 12.29
N PRO A 41 19.69 13.10 11.53
CA PRO A 41 18.26 13.07 11.55
C PRO A 41 17.82 12.49 12.89
N GLU A 42 16.97 13.22 13.59
CA GLU A 42 16.37 12.74 14.83
C GLU A 42 15.53 11.49 14.52
N PRO A 43 15.62 10.41 15.34
CA PRO A 43 14.89 9.18 15.07
C PRO A 43 13.37 9.38 14.94
N GLY A 44 12.81 10.31 15.72
CA GLY A 44 11.37 10.60 15.70
C GLY A 44 10.85 11.04 14.32
N PRO A 45 11.36 12.15 13.76
CA PRO A 45 11.01 12.59 12.40
C PRO A 45 11.24 11.54 11.32
N LEU A 46 12.31 10.75 11.41
CA LEU A 46 12.55 9.67 10.44
C LEU A 46 11.49 8.58 10.50
N LEU A 47 11.16 8.11 11.70
CA LEU A 47 10.14 7.09 11.90
C LEU A 47 8.75 7.62 11.49
N ALA A 48 8.45 8.87 11.80
CA ALA A 48 7.21 9.53 11.37
C ALA A 48 7.16 9.65 9.84
N GLY A 49 8.24 10.08 9.19
CA GLY A 49 8.35 10.17 7.74
C GLY A 49 8.19 8.80 7.07
N LEU A 50 8.86 7.78 7.60
CA LEU A 50 8.73 6.39 7.13
C LEU A 50 7.29 5.90 7.27
N LEU A 51 6.64 6.14 8.41
CA LEU A 51 5.25 5.75 8.64
C LEU A 51 4.30 6.44 7.65
N VAL A 52 4.44 7.75 7.45
CA VAL A 52 3.65 8.51 6.47
C VAL A 52 3.86 7.95 5.07
N TRP A 53 5.10 7.63 4.71
CA TRP A 53 5.44 7.07 3.41
C TRP A 53 4.81 5.70 3.17
N VAL A 54 4.90 4.80 4.16
CA VAL A 54 4.29 3.47 4.10
C VAL A 54 2.76 3.59 3.97
N VAL A 55 2.13 4.43 4.78
CA VAL A 55 0.67 4.67 4.72
C VAL A 55 0.28 5.26 3.37
N ALA A 56 1.06 6.18 2.80
CA ALA A 56 0.82 6.74 1.48
C ALA A 56 0.94 5.68 0.37
N GLY A 57 1.94 4.80 0.45
CA GLY A 57 2.11 3.69 -0.50
C GLY A 57 0.94 2.71 -0.46
N ILE A 58 0.49 2.32 0.73
CA ILE A 58 -0.71 1.51 0.92
C ILE A 58 -1.93 2.26 0.38
N ALA A 59 -2.06 3.56 0.66
CA ALA A 59 -3.17 4.35 0.16
C ALA A 59 -3.27 4.33 -1.37
N LEU A 60 -2.15 4.49 -2.06
CA LEU A 60 -2.09 4.43 -3.53
C LEU A 60 -2.40 3.03 -4.05
N HIS A 61 -1.85 1.98 -3.44
CA HIS A 61 -2.15 0.59 -3.78
C HIS A 61 -3.65 0.32 -3.66
N GLU A 62 -4.24 0.62 -2.50
CA GLU A 62 -5.66 0.40 -2.26
C GLU A 62 -6.53 1.27 -3.16
N LEU A 63 -6.12 2.49 -3.54
CA LEU A 63 -6.88 3.34 -4.48
C LEU A 63 -6.91 2.77 -5.91
N GLY A 64 -5.91 1.97 -6.28
CA GLY A 64 -5.88 1.28 -7.57
C GLY A 64 -7.04 0.28 -7.72
N HIS A 65 -7.40 -0.41 -6.65
CA HIS A 65 -8.49 -1.40 -6.67
C HIS A 65 -9.85 -0.78 -7.06
N PRO A 66 -10.35 0.29 -6.42
CA PRO A 66 -11.52 1.03 -6.88
C PRO A 66 -11.44 1.50 -8.32
N ALA A 67 -10.29 1.97 -8.80
CA ALA A 67 -10.14 2.41 -10.18
C ALA A 67 -10.38 1.25 -11.17
N GLY A 68 -9.83 0.06 -10.89
CA GLY A 68 -10.09 -1.15 -11.68
C GLY A 68 -11.54 -1.65 -11.56
N GLY A 69 -12.05 -1.74 -10.33
CA GLY A 69 -13.40 -2.23 -10.07
C GLY A 69 -14.50 -1.33 -10.64
N LEU A 70 -14.35 -0.01 -10.56
CA LEU A 70 -15.34 0.93 -11.12
C LEU A 70 -15.41 0.82 -12.66
N ARG A 71 -14.27 0.64 -13.33
CA ARG A 71 -14.22 0.37 -14.79
C ARG A 71 -14.90 -0.95 -15.15
N ALA A 72 -14.78 -1.96 -14.28
CA ALA A 72 -15.46 -3.24 -14.39
C ALA A 72 -16.95 -3.22 -13.98
N GLY A 73 -17.50 -2.06 -13.62
CA GLY A 73 -18.90 -1.91 -13.20
C GLY A 73 -19.20 -2.36 -11.77
N PHE A 74 -18.18 -2.61 -10.95
CA PHE A 74 -18.38 -2.97 -9.54
C PHE A 74 -18.87 -1.75 -8.75
N ARG A 75 -19.54 -2.02 -7.64
CA ARG A 75 -20.03 -1.02 -6.70
C ARG A 75 -19.07 -0.93 -5.51
N PHE A 76 -18.54 0.28 -5.31
CA PHE A 76 -17.74 0.62 -4.14
C PHE A 76 -18.54 0.51 -2.83
N ILE A 77 -17.96 -0.14 -1.82
CA ILE A 77 -18.54 -0.28 -0.47
C ILE A 77 -17.63 0.32 0.60
N LEU A 78 -16.33 0.00 0.59
CA LEU A 78 -15.40 0.40 1.65
C LEU A 78 -14.00 0.63 1.09
N TYR A 79 -13.31 1.61 1.66
CA TYR A 79 -11.88 1.85 1.55
C TYR A 79 -11.38 2.28 2.93
N THR A 80 -10.35 1.63 3.46
CA THR A 80 -9.71 2.01 4.72
C THR A 80 -8.20 1.94 4.60
N VAL A 81 -7.52 2.98 5.07
CA VAL A 81 -6.05 3.05 5.13
C VAL A 81 -5.65 3.86 6.35
N GLY A 82 -4.91 3.25 7.27
CA GLY A 82 -4.59 3.83 8.55
C GLY A 82 -5.87 4.29 9.29
N PRO A 83 -5.93 5.55 9.76
CA PRO A 83 -7.10 6.10 10.40
C PRO A 83 -8.19 6.53 9.42
N LEU A 84 -7.94 6.58 8.10
CA LEU A 84 -8.92 7.01 7.11
C LEU A 84 -9.90 5.87 6.80
N ARG A 85 -11.19 6.19 6.78
CA ARG A 85 -12.27 5.33 6.30
C ARG A 85 -13.14 6.10 5.32
N VAL A 86 -13.38 5.51 4.16
CA VAL A 86 -14.37 5.97 3.19
C VAL A 86 -15.33 4.82 2.94
N ALA A 87 -16.60 5.01 3.26
CA ALA A 87 -17.59 3.93 3.16
C ALA A 87 -18.85 4.42 2.46
N ARG A 88 -19.51 3.52 1.73
CA ARG A 88 -20.86 3.74 1.24
C ARG A 88 -21.85 3.44 2.36
N GLU A 89 -22.63 4.46 2.72
CA GLU A 89 -23.77 4.39 3.63
C GLU A 89 -25.08 4.53 2.82
N ALA A 90 -26.23 4.40 3.51
CA ALA A 90 -27.54 4.50 2.87
C ALA A 90 -27.77 5.82 2.11
N ARG A 91 -27.18 6.92 2.57
CA ARG A 91 -27.33 8.27 1.99
C ARG A 91 -26.19 8.69 1.05
N GLY A 92 -25.24 7.80 0.75
CA GLY A 92 -24.12 8.13 -0.14
C GLY A 92 -22.76 7.69 0.43
N ILE A 93 -21.69 8.34 0.00
CA ILE A 93 -20.34 8.05 0.47
C ILE A 93 -20.01 8.96 1.65
N ARG A 94 -19.50 8.38 2.74
CA ARG A 94 -19.08 9.10 3.93
C ARG A 94 -17.61 8.86 4.22
N VAL A 95 -16.91 9.95 4.53
CA VAL A 95 -15.54 9.92 5.04
C VAL A 95 -15.60 9.99 6.57
N GLY A 96 -14.76 9.21 7.23
CA GLY A 96 -14.66 9.17 8.68
C GLY A 96 -13.39 8.49 9.15
N LEU A 97 -13.33 8.21 10.45
CA LEU A 97 -12.21 7.54 11.06
C LEU A 97 -12.42 6.02 11.10
N ASN A 98 -11.40 5.27 10.70
CA ASN A 98 -11.33 3.85 10.93
C ASN A 98 -11.04 3.58 12.43
N ARG A 99 -12.01 3.00 13.13
CA ARG A 99 -11.87 2.59 14.53
C ARG A 99 -11.38 1.15 14.69
N ALA A 100 -11.30 0.40 13.59
CA ALA A 100 -10.93 -1.01 13.58
C ALA A 100 -9.47 -1.15 13.12
N ILE A 101 -8.56 -1.33 14.09
CA ILE A 101 -7.10 -1.35 13.81
C ILE A 101 -6.70 -2.47 12.84
N ASN A 102 -7.43 -3.58 12.83
CA ASN A 102 -7.24 -4.68 11.89
C ASN A 102 -7.51 -4.31 10.43
N LEU A 103 -8.20 -3.20 10.16
CA LEU A 103 -8.44 -2.67 8.81
C LEU A 103 -7.47 -1.54 8.44
N ALA A 104 -6.60 -1.12 9.36
CA ALA A 104 -5.70 0.01 9.15
C ALA A 104 -4.60 -0.29 8.12
N GLY A 105 -4.33 -1.57 7.83
CA GLY A 105 -3.32 -1.99 6.85
C GLY A 105 -3.70 -1.80 5.38
N GLY A 106 -4.89 -1.29 5.07
CA GLY A 106 -5.40 -1.24 3.71
C GLY A 106 -6.48 -2.30 3.49
N VAL A 107 -7.72 -1.87 3.25
CA VAL A 107 -8.81 -2.77 2.82
C VAL A 107 -9.72 -2.03 1.86
N VAL A 108 -9.98 -2.66 0.71
CA VAL A 108 -11.03 -2.27 -0.23
C VAL A 108 -12.08 -3.34 -0.33
N LEU A 109 -13.34 -2.93 -0.25
CA LEU A 109 -14.49 -3.79 -0.56
C LEU A 109 -15.28 -3.19 -1.72
N MET A 110 -15.45 -4.01 -2.75
CA MET A 110 -16.34 -3.75 -3.86
C MET A 110 -17.16 -4.99 -4.15
N VAL A 111 -18.40 -4.78 -4.60
CA VAL A 111 -19.30 -5.88 -4.98
C VAL A 111 -19.71 -5.72 -6.44
N PRO A 112 -19.71 -6.80 -7.23
CA PRO A 112 -20.31 -6.80 -8.57
C PRO A 112 -21.78 -6.35 -8.50
N ARG A 113 -22.26 -5.65 -9.54
CA ARG A 113 -23.67 -5.25 -9.62
C ARG A 113 -24.58 -6.37 -10.14
N THR A 114 -24.00 -7.35 -10.82
CA THR A 114 -24.66 -8.56 -11.30
C THR A 114 -24.23 -9.76 -10.45
N PRO A 115 -25.07 -10.80 -10.33
CA PRO A 115 -24.72 -12.01 -9.55
C PRO A 115 -23.40 -12.64 -10.01
N ASP A 116 -23.16 -12.63 -11.31
CA ASP A 116 -21.93 -13.12 -11.90
C ASP A 116 -20.96 -11.97 -12.14
N ALA A 117 -19.89 -11.94 -11.35
CA ALA A 117 -18.74 -11.12 -11.66
C ALA A 117 -18.10 -11.67 -12.94
N ARG A 118 -17.94 -10.83 -13.97
CA ARG A 118 -17.19 -11.26 -15.14
C ARG A 118 -15.71 -11.46 -14.74
N PRO A 119 -15.04 -12.53 -15.20
CA PRO A 119 -13.66 -12.82 -14.82
C PRO A 119 -12.67 -11.70 -15.15
N ASP A 120 -12.85 -11.03 -16.30
CA ASP A 120 -12.12 -9.84 -16.72
C ASP A 120 -12.33 -8.66 -15.77
N GLY A 121 -13.55 -8.47 -15.29
CA GLY A 121 -13.87 -7.44 -14.31
C GLY A 121 -13.20 -7.68 -12.96
N LEU A 122 -13.20 -8.92 -12.48
CA LEU A 122 -12.47 -9.31 -11.27
C LEU A 122 -10.96 -9.14 -11.45
N ALA A 123 -10.42 -9.53 -12.60
CA ALA A 123 -9.01 -9.33 -12.93
C ALA A 123 -8.65 -7.84 -12.95
N SER A 124 -9.51 -6.98 -13.52
CA SER A 124 -9.31 -5.52 -13.52
C SER A 124 -9.31 -4.94 -12.10
N PHE A 125 -10.26 -5.36 -11.25
CA PHE A 125 -10.31 -4.97 -9.84
C PHE A 125 -9.03 -5.39 -9.09
N ILE A 126 -8.62 -6.65 -9.21
CA ILE A 126 -7.43 -7.19 -8.53
C ILE A 126 -6.16 -6.52 -9.04
N ALA A 127 -6.00 -6.37 -10.35
CA ALA A 127 -4.82 -5.78 -10.96
C ALA A 127 -4.69 -4.28 -10.68
N GLY A 128 -5.79 -3.59 -10.40
CA GLY A 128 -5.80 -2.16 -10.12
C GLY A 128 -4.79 -1.74 -9.06
N GLY A 129 -4.70 -2.46 -7.94
CA GLY A 129 -3.75 -2.12 -6.87
C GLY A 129 -2.29 -2.28 -7.26
N PRO A 130 -1.85 -3.48 -7.71
CA PRO A 130 -0.50 -3.68 -8.22
C PRO A 130 -0.09 -2.71 -9.34
N LEU A 131 -0.99 -2.41 -10.29
CA LEU A 131 -0.71 -1.46 -11.37
C LEU A 131 -0.54 -0.03 -10.84
N ALA A 132 -1.34 0.39 -9.85
CA ALA A 132 -1.16 1.70 -9.21
C ALA A 132 0.18 1.79 -8.48
N SER A 133 0.59 0.73 -7.77
CA SER A 133 1.91 0.67 -7.14
C SER A 133 3.06 0.74 -8.17
N LEU A 134 2.92 0.04 -9.30
CA LEU A 134 3.92 0.07 -10.36
C LEU A 134 4.01 1.44 -11.02
N ALA A 135 2.86 2.05 -11.37
CA ALA A 135 2.82 3.39 -11.96
C ALA A 135 3.48 4.43 -11.04
N ALA A 136 3.16 4.40 -9.74
CA ALA A 136 3.76 5.31 -8.76
C ALA A 136 5.27 5.11 -8.58
N ALA A 137 5.78 3.91 -8.85
CA ALA A 137 7.22 3.64 -8.85
C ALA A 137 7.90 4.18 -10.12
N LEU A 138 7.27 4.02 -11.29
CA LEU A 138 7.81 4.44 -12.58
C LEU A 138 7.73 5.94 -12.86
N GLU A 139 6.80 6.67 -12.24
CA GLU A 139 6.69 8.14 -12.37
C GLU A 139 7.84 8.91 -11.68
N ARG A 140 8.77 8.21 -11.02
CA ARG A 140 9.86 8.80 -10.23
C ARG A 140 11.23 8.70 -10.90
N ASP A 141 11.28 8.18 -12.13
CA ASP A 141 12.46 8.14 -13.00
C ASP A 141 12.36 9.22 -14.10
#